data_AF-A0A3S4JZP0-F1
#
_entry.id   AF-A0A3S4JZP0-F1
#
_cell.length_a   1.000
_cell.length_b   1.000
_cell.length_c   1.000
_cell.angle_alpha   90.00
_cell.angle_beta   90.00
_cell.angle_gamma   90.00
#
_symmetry.space_group_name_H-M   'P 1'
#
loop_
_entity.id
_entity.type
_entity.pdbx_description
1 polymer ?
#
loop_
_entity_poly.entity_id
_entity_poly.type
_entity_poly.pdbx_seq_one_letter_code
_entity_poly.pdbx_strand_id
1 'polypeptide(L)'
;MHNDNVAMKLQELGMKQQESGKIDPKLVRDLNSDINGFSKNYSAMRGAADNLQALGKRNTPAAQLGMIFNYMKSLDPQSVVREGEQVQVKRTDGIFGTLGNYVSQLSNGKMLNNEQVQDLINTSKLMANTEGEKFNQQMDDYLSTYGDSLPSGLTKQLQSRKAKLYEDIQQPAQQQTQQATSGGQTFREGMTAKNPKTGQKIIYRNGQWQPM
;
A
#
# COMPACT_ATOMS: atom_id res chain seq x y z
N MET A 1 -27.76 -1.37 -14.08
CA MET A 1 -28.59 -2.50 -13.57
C MET A 1 -28.40 -2.79 -12.07
N HIS A 2 -27.60 -2.04 -11.30
CA HIS A 2 -27.40 -2.30 -9.86
C HIS A 2 -28.38 -1.57 -8.92
N ASN A 3 -28.99 -0.46 -9.36
CA ASN A 3 -29.86 0.37 -8.51
C ASN A 3 -31.25 -0.24 -8.25
N ASP A 4 -31.81 -0.99 -9.21
CA ASP A 4 -33.18 -1.51 -9.09
C ASP A 4 -33.30 -2.60 -8.01
N ASN A 5 -32.23 -3.36 -7.78
CA ASN A 5 -32.18 -4.37 -6.73
C ASN A 5 -32.07 -3.76 -5.33
N VAL A 6 -31.37 -2.64 -5.16
CA VAL A 6 -31.19 -2.00 -3.84
C VAL A 6 -32.51 -1.38 -3.38
N ALA A 7 -33.23 -0.68 -4.27
CA ALA A 7 -34.52 -0.07 -3.95
C ALA A 7 -35.58 -1.12 -3.57
N MET A 8 -35.67 -2.22 -4.34
CA MET A 8 -36.59 -3.31 -4.04
C MET A 8 -36.24 -4.01 -2.71
N LYS A 9 -34.94 -4.15 -2.42
CA LYS A 9 -34.45 -4.71 -1.16
C LYS A 9 -34.74 -3.79 0.02
N LEU A 10 -34.59 -2.48 -0.11
CA LEU A 10 -34.97 -1.50 0.92
C LEU A 10 -36.47 -1.57 1.23
N GLN A 11 -37.30 -1.67 0.20
CA GLN A 11 -38.75 -1.77 0.37
C GLN A 11 -39.14 -3.09 1.06
N GLU A 12 -38.54 -4.21 0.66
CA GLU A 12 -38.74 -5.52 1.29
C GLU A 12 -38.27 -5.52 2.76
N LEU A 13 -37.16 -4.84 3.06
CA LEU A 13 -36.65 -4.69 4.42
C LEU A 13 -37.57 -3.87 5.31
N GLY A 14 -38.09 -2.74 4.80
CA GLY A 14 -39.03 -1.91 5.53
C GLY A 14 -40.29 -2.70 5.92
N MET A 15 -40.84 -3.47 4.97
CA MET A 15 -42.03 -4.31 5.22
C MET A 15 -41.75 -5.45 6.21
N LYS A 16 -40.65 -6.20 6.03
CA LYS A 16 -40.33 -7.36 6.89
C LYS A 16 -39.87 -6.99 8.30
N GLN A 17 -39.20 -5.85 8.47
CA GLN A 17 -38.85 -5.33 9.80
C GLN A 17 -40.11 -4.92 10.58
N GLN A 18 -41.08 -4.30 9.91
CA GLN A 18 -42.37 -3.93 10.52
C GLN A 18 -43.19 -5.16 10.93
N GLU A 19 -43.17 -6.24 10.15
CA GLU A 19 -43.97 -7.45 10.45
C GLU A 19 -43.35 -8.39 11.50
N SER A 20 -42.02 -8.53 11.54
CA SER A 20 -41.37 -9.59 12.36
C SER A 20 -40.50 -9.09 13.51
N GLY A 21 -40.15 -7.80 13.53
CA GLY A 21 -39.16 -7.24 14.45
C GLY A 21 -37.75 -7.83 14.30
N LYS A 22 -37.50 -8.68 13.28
CA LYS A 22 -36.23 -9.34 13.00
C LYS A 22 -35.76 -9.00 11.59
N ILE A 23 -34.44 -8.89 11.43
CA ILE A 23 -33.83 -8.60 10.12
C ILE A 23 -33.90 -9.87 9.27
N ASP A 24 -34.23 -9.72 7.97
CA ASP A 24 -34.25 -10.83 7.03
C ASP A 24 -32.85 -11.53 6.96
N PRO A 25 -32.74 -12.83 7.31
CA PRO A 25 -31.48 -13.55 7.24
C PRO A 25 -30.83 -13.55 5.84
N LYS A 26 -31.62 -13.47 4.77
CA LYS A 26 -31.12 -13.39 3.40
C LYS A 26 -30.41 -12.06 3.15
N LEU A 27 -30.98 -10.95 3.62
CA LEU A 27 -30.30 -9.66 3.56
C LEU A 27 -28.95 -9.74 4.27
N VAL A 28 -28.94 -10.23 5.52
CA VAL A 28 -27.70 -10.29 6.32
C VAL A 28 -26.64 -11.12 5.60
N ARG A 29 -27.03 -12.24 4.98
CA ARG A 29 -26.12 -13.06 4.18
C ARG A 29 -25.56 -12.30 2.98
N ASP A 30 -26.41 -11.60 2.24
CA ASP A 30 -26.01 -10.87 1.03
C ASP A 30 -25.09 -9.69 1.38
N LEU A 31 -25.43 -8.89 2.39
CA LEU A 31 -24.56 -7.81 2.90
C LEU A 31 -23.18 -8.34 3.26
N ASN A 32 -23.14 -9.48 3.96
CA ASN A 32 -21.87 -10.11 4.32
C ASN A 32 -21.10 -10.61 3.10
N SER A 33 -21.79 -11.16 2.09
CA SER A 33 -21.20 -11.61 0.83
C SER A 33 -20.57 -10.45 0.05
N ASP A 34 -21.27 -9.33 -0.07
CA ASP A 34 -20.79 -8.14 -0.78
C ASP A 34 -19.56 -7.55 -0.09
N ILE A 35 -19.62 -7.40 1.25
CA ILE A 35 -18.47 -6.93 2.05
C ILE A 35 -17.28 -7.90 1.94
N ASN A 36 -17.51 -9.22 1.92
CA ASN A 36 -16.46 -10.21 1.65
C ASN A 36 -15.86 -10.02 0.25
N GLY A 37 -16.66 -9.61 -0.73
CA GLY A 37 -16.21 -9.27 -2.07
C GLY A 37 -15.26 -8.06 -2.07
N PHE A 38 -15.65 -6.99 -1.39
CA PHE A 38 -14.86 -5.75 -1.29
C PHE A 38 -13.54 -5.97 -0.54
N SER A 39 -13.52 -6.84 0.47
CA SER A 39 -12.34 -7.04 1.31
C SER A 39 -11.23 -7.87 0.67
N LYS A 40 -11.48 -8.55 -0.46
CA LYS A 40 -10.54 -9.56 -1.02
C LYS A 40 -9.14 -9.00 -1.28
N ASN A 41 -9.06 -7.85 -1.95
CA ASN A 41 -7.78 -7.24 -2.29
C ASN A 41 -7.03 -6.83 -1.03
N TYR A 42 -7.71 -6.15 -0.11
CA TYR A 42 -7.14 -5.79 1.19
C TYR A 42 -6.64 -7.03 1.96
N SER A 43 -7.44 -8.09 2.07
CA SER A 43 -7.05 -9.32 2.78
C SER A 43 -5.83 -9.99 2.14
N ALA A 44 -5.75 -10.01 0.80
CA ALA A 44 -4.59 -10.54 0.10
C ALA A 44 -3.32 -9.71 0.37
N MET A 45 -3.41 -8.38 0.26
CA MET A 45 -2.27 -7.47 0.51
C MET A 45 -1.84 -7.50 1.98
N ARG A 46 -2.80 -7.53 2.90
CA ARG A 46 -2.55 -7.65 4.33
C ARG A 46 -1.80 -8.94 4.64
N GLY A 47 -2.27 -10.07 4.12
CA GLY A 47 -1.61 -11.37 4.28
C GLY A 47 -0.20 -11.39 3.69
N ALA A 48 0.01 -10.77 2.53
CA ALA A 48 1.34 -10.63 1.94
C ALA A 48 2.28 -9.82 2.85
N ALA A 49 1.82 -8.67 3.35
CA ALA A 49 2.59 -7.82 4.27
C ALA A 49 2.91 -8.52 5.61
N ASP A 50 1.96 -9.28 6.16
CA ASP A 50 2.18 -10.08 7.38
C ASP A 50 3.21 -11.20 7.14
N ASN A 51 3.15 -11.86 5.97
CA ASN A 51 4.15 -12.86 5.57
C ASN A 51 5.54 -12.24 5.41
N LEU A 52 5.66 -11.06 4.80
CA LEU A 52 6.92 -10.34 4.66
C LEU A 52 7.53 -9.99 6.02
N GLN A 53 6.72 -9.55 6.99
CA GLN A 53 7.18 -9.31 8.35
C GLN A 53 7.69 -10.59 9.04
N ALA A 54 6.97 -11.70 8.88
CA ALA A 54 7.39 -12.98 9.44
C ALA A 54 8.70 -13.48 8.82
N LEU A 55 8.87 -13.32 7.51
CA LEU A 55 10.07 -13.69 6.78
C LEU A 55 11.25 -12.76 7.08
N GLY A 56 11.03 -11.46 7.22
CA GLY A 56 12.09 -10.49 7.57
C GLY A 56 12.73 -10.76 8.94
N LYS A 57 11.99 -11.38 9.86
CA LYS A 57 12.54 -11.88 11.14
C LYS A 57 13.47 -13.09 10.96
N ARG A 58 13.38 -13.79 9.83
CA ARG A 58 14.25 -14.91 9.46
C ARG A 58 15.31 -14.42 8.49
N ASN A 59 16.48 -14.06 9.02
CA ASN A 59 17.60 -13.57 8.21
C ASN A 59 18.33 -14.71 7.47
N THR A 60 17.64 -15.42 6.57
CA THR A 60 18.20 -16.50 5.75
C THR A 60 17.99 -16.23 4.25
N PRO A 61 18.86 -16.75 3.35
CA PRO A 61 18.72 -16.52 1.91
C PRO A 61 17.37 -16.97 1.36
N ALA A 62 16.89 -18.14 1.81
CA ALA A 62 15.59 -18.68 1.41
C ALA A 62 14.42 -17.80 1.86
N ALA A 63 14.50 -17.21 3.06
CA ALA A 63 13.48 -16.31 3.56
C ALA A 63 13.44 -14.99 2.76
N GLN A 64 14.61 -14.41 2.47
CA GLN A 64 14.71 -13.18 1.67
C GLN A 64 14.24 -13.40 0.22
N LEU A 65 14.55 -14.54 -0.38
CA LEU A 65 14.01 -14.91 -1.68
C LEU A 65 12.48 -15.07 -1.64
N GLY A 66 11.97 -15.72 -0.59
CA GLY A 66 10.54 -15.81 -0.32
C GLY A 66 9.86 -14.44 -0.16
N MET A 67 10.53 -13.46 0.45
CA MET A 67 10.02 -12.09 0.58
C MET A 67 9.82 -11.45 -0.79
N ILE A 68 10.81 -11.56 -1.69
CA ILE A 68 10.72 -10.98 -3.04
C ILE A 68 9.54 -11.59 -3.80
N PHE A 69 9.38 -12.92 -3.75
CA PHE A 69 8.28 -13.59 -4.45
C PHE A 69 6.91 -13.23 -3.87
N ASN A 70 6.78 -13.16 -2.54
CA ASN A 70 5.53 -12.71 -1.91
C ASN A 70 5.23 -11.24 -2.26
N TYR A 71 6.25 -10.39 -2.28
CA TYR A 71 6.11 -8.99 -2.67
C TYR A 71 5.66 -8.85 -4.13
N MET A 72 6.28 -9.58 -5.06
CA MET A 72 5.87 -9.57 -6.47
C MET A 72 4.42 -10.02 -6.66
N LYS A 73 3.97 -11.07 -5.95
CA LYS A 73 2.57 -11.51 -5.97
C LYS A 73 1.61 -10.46 -5.41
N SER A 74 2.06 -9.63 -4.48
CA SER A 74 1.26 -8.50 -3.98
C SER A 74 1.20 -7.32 -4.95
N LEU A 75 2.18 -7.13 -5.84
CA LEU A 75 2.11 -6.09 -6.87
C LEU A 75 1.08 -6.42 -7.96
N ASP A 76 0.90 -7.71 -8.25
CA ASP A 76 -0.11 -8.18 -9.20
C ASP A 76 -0.64 -9.56 -8.80
N PRO A 77 -1.72 -9.61 -7.99
CA PRO A 77 -2.34 -10.87 -7.56
C PRO A 77 -2.92 -11.71 -8.70
N GLN A 78 -3.13 -11.12 -9.90
CA GLN A 78 -3.66 -11.81 -11.07
C GLN A 78 -2.54 -12.28 -12.03
N SER A 79 -1.31 -11.81 -11.85
CA SER A 79 -0.16 -12.22 -12.66
C SER A 79 0.45 -13.53 -12.17
N VAL A 80 0.76 -14.38 -13.14
CA VAL A 80 1.33 -15.68 -12.92
C VAL A 80 2.84 -15.56 -12.79
N VAL A 81 3.34 -15.32 -11.59
CA VAL A 81 4.77 -15.51 -11.31
C VAL A 81 5.01 -17.02 -11.14
N ARG A 82 5.16 -17.74 -12.25
CA ARG A 82 5.68 -19.11 -12.27
C ARG A 82 7.21 -19.04 -12.25
N GLU A 83 7.83 -19.85 -11.40
CA GLU A 83 9.30 -19.86 -11.17
C GLU A 83 10.14 -20.04 -12.45
N GLY A 84 9.55 -20.48 -13.57
CA GLY A 84 10.18 -20.60 -14.89
C GLY A 84 9.99 -19.43 -15.87
N GLU A 85 9.20 -18.39 -15.55
CA GLU A 85 8.91 -17.24 -16.45
C GLU A 85 9.63 -15.94 -16.04
N GLN A 86 10.67 -16.03 -15.21
CA GLN A 86 11.35 -14.89 -14.59
C GLN A 86 12.04 -13.90 -15.57
N VAL A 87 12.08 -14.18 -16.89
CA VAL A 87 12.95 -13.46 -17.84
C VAL A 87 12.20 -12.52 -18.80
N GLN A 88 10.88 -12.34 -18.67
CA GLN A 88 10.17 -11.29 -19.42
C GLN A 88 9.44 -10.29 -18.53
N VAL A 89 10.15 -9.76 -17.53
CA VAL A 89 9.80 -8.46 -16.94
C VAL A 89 10.23 -7.36 -17.92
N LYS A 90 9.56 -7.29 -19.08
CA LYS A 90 9.76 -6.18 -20.03
C LYS A 90 8.75 -5.09 -19.75
N ARG A 91 9.29 -4.00 -19.17
CA ARG A 91 8.80 -2.62 -19.14
C ARG A 91 7.58 -2.33 -18.25
N THR A 92 7.84 -2.09 -16.98
CA THR A 92 7.08 -1.10 -16.18
C THR A 92 7.94 -0.69 -14.99
N ASP A 93 8.17 0.61 -14.79
CA ASP A 93 8.66 1.30 -13.58
C ASP A 93 9.87 0.78 -12.76
N GLY A 94 10.60 1.72 -12.15
CA GLY A 94 11.87 1.47 -11.45
C GLY A 94 11.83 0.38 -10.37
N ILE A 95 10.65 0.06 -9.81
CA ILE A 95 10.47 -0.93 -8.76
C ILE A 95 10.80 -2.36 -9.21
N PHE A 96 10.46 -2.74 -10.44
CA PHE A 96 10.77 -4.06 -10.97
C PHE A 96 12.26 -4.23 -11.24
N GLY A 97 12.94 -3.14 -11.63
CA GLY A 97 14.41 -3.11 -11.74
C GLY A 97 15.09 -3.33 -10.39
N THR A 98 14.57 -2.70 -9.32
CA THR A 98 15.07 -2.91 -7.95
C THR A 98 14.91 -4.36 -7.49
N LEU A 99 13.77 -4.99 -7.77
CA LEU A 99 13.55 -6.40 -7.43
C LEU A 99 14.47 -7.35 -8.21
N GLY A 100 14.69 -7.09 -9.51
CA GLY A 100 15.66 -7.85 -10.31
C GLY A 100 17.08 -7.76 -9.74
N ASN A 101 17.48 -6.60 -9.22
CA ASN A 101 18.74 -6.42 -8.52
C ASN A 101 18.80 -7.23 -7.22
N TYR A 102 17.73 -7.27 -6.43
CA TYR A 102 17.65 -8.08 -5.21
C TYR A 102 17.77 -9.58 -5.49
N VAL A 103 17.08 -10.06 -6.53
CA VAL A 103 17.21 -11.47 -6.99
C VAL A 103 18.64 -11.76 -7.42
N SER A 104 19.26 -10.87 -8.20
CA SER A 104 20.65 -11.01 -8.66
C SER A 104 21.65 -10.99 -7.50
N GLN A 105 21.39 -10.21 -6.44
CA GLN A 105 22.23 -10.22 -5.24
C GLN A 105 22.15 -11.59 -4.53
N LEU A 106 20.94 -12.11 -4.34
CA LEU A 106 20.70 -13.42 -3.71
C LEU A 106 21.31 -14.57 -4.53
N SER A 107 21.20 -14.55 -5.85
CA SER A 107 21.79 -15.57 -6.73
C SER A 107 23.32 -15.57 -6.69
N ASN A 108 23.92 -14.43 -6.38
CA ASN A 108 25.37 -14.28 -6.17
C ASN A 108 25.81 -14.59 -4.73
N GLY A 109 24.92 -15.18 -3.91
CA GLY A 109 25.21 -15.56 -2.53
C GLY A 109 25.25 -14.39 -1.54
N LYS A 110 24.82 -13.18 -1.95
CA LYS A 110 24.72 -12.02 -1.07
C LYS A 110 23.33 -11.95 -0.44
N MET A 111 23.24 -11.47 0.79
CA MET A 111 21.98 -11.21 1.48
C MET A 111 21.53 -9.76 1.24
N LEU A 112 20.23 -9.53 1.26
CA LEU A 112 19.66 -8.20 1.44
C LEU A 112 20.05 -7.66 2.81
N ASN A 113 20.35 -6.37 2.87
CA ASN A 113 20.62 -5.68 4.12
C ASN A 113 19.30 -5.33 4.85
N ASN A 114 19.40 -4.95 6.12
CA ASN A 114 18.23 -4.66 6.94
C ASN A 114 17.36 -3.52 6.39
N GLU A 115 17.96 -2.53 5.73
CA GLU A 115 17.23 -1.41 5.13
C GLU A 115 16.40 -1.88 3.93
N GLN A 116 16.94 -2.73 3.06
CA GLN A 116 16.24 -3.31 1.91
C GLN A 116 15.11 -4.24 2.37
N VAL A 117 15.35 -5.05 3.40
CA VAL A 117 14.33 -5.91 4.01
C VAL A 117 13.19 -5.06 4.58
N GLN A 118 13.52 -3.99 5.29
CA GLN A 118 12.52 -3.16 5.93
C GLN A 118 11.77 -2.25 4.96
N ASP A 119 12.42 -1.82 3.88
CA ASP A 119 11.78 -1.14 2.76
C ASP A 119 10.68 -2.01 2.14
N LEU A 120 10.99 -3.26 1.77
CA LEU A 120 9.99 -4.22 1.25
C LEU A 120 8.80 -4.41 2.20
N ILE A 121 9.08 -4.55 3.51
CA ILE A 121 8.04 -4.67 4.53
C ILE A 121 7.18 -3.39 4.57
N ASN A 122 7.78 -2.21 4.67
CA ASN A 122 7.06 -0.95 4.78
C ASN A 122 6.25 -0.66 3.50
N THR A 123 6.79 -0.93 2.32
CA THR A 123 6.05 -0.76 1.06
C THR A 123 4.86 -1.71 1.00
N SER A 124 5.02 -2.97 1.41
CA SER A 124 3.90 -3.92 1.44
C SER A 124 2.80 -3.51 2.44
N LYS A 125 3.18 -2.97 3.61
CA LYS A 125 2.22 -2.40 4.57
C LYS A 125 1.49 -1.20 4.01
N LEU A 126 2.20 -0.31 3.30
CA LEU A 126 1.60 0.86 2.65
C LEU A 126 0.56 0.43 1.61
N MET A 127 0.90 -0.53 0.75
CA MET A 127 -0.04 -1.07 -0.23
C MET A 127 -1.28 -1.69 0.43
N ALA A 128 -1.08 -2.47 1.51
CA ALA A 128 -2.19 -3.02 2.28
C ALA A 128 -3.06 -1.92 2.92
N ASN A 129 -2.46 -0.82 3.40
CA ASN A 129 -3.22 0.31 3.91
C ASN A 129 -4.04 0.99 2.82
N THR A 130 -3.44 1.25 1.66
CA THR A 130 -4.16 1.85 0.52
C THR A 130 -5.37 1.02 0.10
N GLU A 131 -5.23 -0.31 0.00
CA GLU A 131 -6.36 -1.18 -0.30
C GLU A 131 -7.37 -1.25 0.86
N GLY A 132 -6.90 -1.14 2.11
CA GLY A 132 -7.75 -1.05 3.29
C GLY A 132 -8.60 0.21 3.33
N GLU A 133 -8.03 1.36 2.96
CA GLU A 133 -8.75 2.62 2.82
C GLU A 133 -9.81 2.54 1.72
N LYS A 134 -9.47 1.99 0.55
CA LYS A 134 -10.43 1.74 -0.53
C LYS A 134 -11.57 0.83 -0.08
N PHE A 135 -11.26 -0.26 0.60
CA PHE A 135 -12.26 -1.16 1.17
C PHE A 135 -13.17 -0.44 2.17
N ASN A 136 -12.60 0.36 3.08
CA ASN A 136 -13.36 1.13 4.05
C ASN A 136 -14.31 2.12 3.37
N GLN A 137 -13.83 2.83 2.34
CA GLN A 137 -14.65 3.75 1.55
C GLN A 137 -15.78 3.02 0.82
N GLN A 138 -15.48 1.90 0.15
CA GLN A 138 -16.51 1.08 -0.51
C GLN A 138 -17.56 0.60 0.48
N MET A 139 -17.17 0.24 1.69
CA MET A 139 -18.09 -0.18 2.72
C MET A 139 -18.95 0.98 3.23
N ASP A 140 -18.38 2.17 3.40
CA ASP A 140 -19.13 3.38 3.77
C ASP A 140 -20.15 3.76 2.70
N ASP A 141 -19.71 3.82 1.44
CA ASP A 141 -20.57 4.12 0.30
C ASP A 141 -21.70 3.09 0.21
N TYR A 142 -21.38 1.80 0.31
CA TYR A 142 -22.35 0.71 0.25
C TYR A 142 -23.37 0.78 1.39
N LEU A 143 -22.93 0.96 2.64
CA LEU A 143 -23.84 1.04 3.78
C LEU A 143 -24.68 2.33 3.75
N SER A 144 -24.14 3.43 3.21
CA SER A 144 -24.89 4.68 3.06
C SER A 144 -26.12 4.52 2.15
N THR A 145 -26.09 3.61 1.16
CA THR A 145 -27.24 3.34 0.29
C THR A 145 -28.45 2.79 1.05
N TYR A 146 -28.23 2.23 2.24
CA TYR A 146 -29.30 1.74 3.11
C TYR A 146 -29.72 2.76 4.17
N GLY A 147 -28.94 3.82 4.42
CA GLY A 147 -29.24 4.86 5.41
C GLY A 147 -29.71 4.30 6.76
N ASP A 148 -30.82 4.84 7.26
CA ASP A 148 -31.42 4.45 8.55
C ASP A 148 -32.25 3.14 8.49
N SER A 149 -32.38 2.50 7.32
CA SER A 149 -33.13 1.25 7.18
C SER A 149 -32.42 0.04 7.81
N LEU A 150 -31.11 0.16 8.07
CA LEU A 150 -30.34 -0.86 8.78
C LEU A 150 -30.40 -0.63 10.30
N PRO A 151 -30.74 -1.65 11.09
CA PRO A 151 -30.70 -1.53 12.54
C PRO A 151 -29.30 -1.22 13.04
N SER A 152 -29.20 -0.29 14.00
CA SER A 152 -27.92 0.22 14.52
C SER A 152 -26.95 -0.88 15.00
N GLY A 153 -27.47 -1.97 15.58
CA GLY A 153 -26.67 -3.13 15.97
C GLY A 153 -26.00 -3.83 14.78
N LEU A 154 -26.75 -4.03 13.69
CA LEU A 154 -26.21 -4.61 12.46
C LEU A 154 -25.22 -3.64 11.80
N THR A 155 -25.54 -2.34 11.73
CA THR A 155 -24.63 -1.32 11.18
C THR A 155 -23.29 -1.32 11.92
N LYS A 156 -23.30 -1.34 13.27
CA LYS A 156 -22.08 -1.45 14.08
C LYS A 156 -21.32 -2.75 13.82
N GLN A 157 -22.02 -3.88 13.71
CA GLN A 157 -21.40 -5.17 13.40
C GLN A 157 -20.70 -5.12 12.02
N LEU A 158 -21.35 -4.58 10.99
CA LEU A 158 -20.77 -4.45 9.66
C LEU A 158 -19.58 -3.48 9.70
N GLN A 159 -19.72 -2.31 10.33
CA GLN A 159 -18.64 -1.32 10.52
C GLN A 159 -17.41 -1.89 11.22
N SER A 160 -17.58 -2.83 12.16
CA SER A 160 -16.44 -3.49 12.83
C SER A 160 -15.55 -4.32 11.89
N ARG A 161 -16.05 -4.63 10.68
CA ARG A 161 -15.33 -5.41 9.66
C ARG A 161 -14.40 -4.58 8.78
N LYS A 162 -14.39 -3.25 8.94
CA LYS A 162 -13.46 -2.36 8.25
C LYS A 162 -12.01 -2.81 8.42
N ALA A 163 -11.19 -2.49 7.42
CA ALA A 163 -9.77 -2.77 7.42
C ALA A 163 -9.09 -2.17 8.66
N LYS A 164 -8.22 -2.98 9.25
CA LYS A 164 -7.26 -2.53 10.26
C LYS A 164 -6.00 -2.08 9.54
N LEU A 165 -5.70 -0.79 9.59
CA LEU A 165 -4.52 -0.23 8.94
C LEU A 165 -3.29 -0.47 9.82
N TYR A 166 -2.12 -0.61 9.21
CA TYR A 166 -0.85 -0.56 9.90
C TYR A 166 -0.56 0.88 10.34
N GLU A 167 -0.21 1.06 11.60
CA GLU A 167 0.17 2.36 12.16
C GLU A 167 1.70 2.56 12.15
N ASP A 168 2.45 1.47 12.02
CA ASP A 168 3.91 1.39 12.17
C ASP A 168 4.65 1.36 10.82
N ILE A 169 4.24 2.23 9.88
CA ILE A 169 4.91 2.36 8.58
C ILE A 169 6.00 3.43 8.68
N GLN A 170 7.26 3.00 8.66
CA GLN A 170 8.39 3.92 8.59
C GLN A 170 8.59 4.37 7.14
N GLN A 171 8.81 5.67 6.93
CA GLN A 171 9.21 6.17 5.61
C GLN A 171 10.57 5.58 5.24
N PRO A 172 10.78 5.18 3.97
CA PRO A 172 12.10 4.76 3.54
C PRO A 172 13.09 5.90 3.80
N ALA A 173 14.23 5.58 4.42
CA ALA A 173 15.39 6.44 4.31
C ALA A 173 15.63 6.60 2.81
N GLN A 174 15.54 7.83 2.30
CA GLN A 174 15.72 8.10 0.88
C GLN A 174 17.00 7.40 0.44
N GLN A 175 16.86 6.34 -0.36
CA GLN A 175 18.00 5.77 -1.07
C GLN A 175 18.46 6.90 -1.98
N GLN A 176 19.45 7.65 -1.52
CA GLN A 176 20.34 8.38 -2.39
C GLN A 176 20.84 7.32 -3.35
N THR A 177 20.26 7.28 -4.54
CA THR A 177 20.91 6.69 -5.69
C THR A 177 22.26 7.40 -5.75
N GLN A 178 23.29 6.74 -5.22
CA GLN A 178 24.67 7.11 -5.42
C GLN A 178 24.95 6.87 -6.90
N GLN A 179 24.47 7.79 -7.73
CA GLN A 179 25.08 8.04 -9.01
C GLN A 179 26.49 8.52 -8.69
N ALA A 180 27.45 7.65 -8.96
CA ALA A 180 28.84 7.99 -8.89
C ALA A 180 29.11 9.26 -9.75
N THR A 181 29.53 10.31 -9.05
CA THR A 181 30.44 11.39 -9.49
C THR A 181 30.04 12.24 -10.70
N SER A 182 29.53 13.45 -10.41
CA SER A 182 30.25 14.70 -10.72
C SER A 182 29.75 15.80 -9.77
N GLY A 183 30.66 16.39 -8.99
CA GLY A 183 30.34 17.28 -7.86
C GLY A 183 29.65 18.58 -8.26
N GLY A 184 28.32 18.63 -8.10
CA GLY A 184 27.56 19.86 -8.11
C GLY A 184 27.00 20.14 -6.71
N GLN A 185 27.58 21.11 -6.00
CA GLN A 185 26.90 21.71 -4.85
C GLN A 185 25.60 22.35 -5.36
N THR A 186 24.45 21.81 -4.96
CA THR A 186 23.15 22.44 -5.20
C THR A 186 23.02 23.67 -4.32
N PHE A 187 23.28 24.85 -4.88
CA PHE A 187 23.05 26.14 -4.22
C PHE A 187 21.55 26.47 -4.23
N ARG A 188 21.02 26.99 -3.12
CA ARG A 188 19.62 27.40 -2.96
C ARG A 188 19.53 28.91 -2.88
N GLU A 189 18.47 29.49 -3.42
CA GLU A 189 18.17 30.93 -3.33
C GLU A 189 18.27 31.43 -1.89
N GLY A 190 18.94 32.56 -1.71
CA GLY A 190 19.15 33.19 -0.40
C GLY A 190 20.27 32.59 0.45
N MET A 191 20.98 31.54 -0.01
CA MET A 191 22.18 31.05 0.69
C MET A 191 23.24 32.15 0.77
N THR A 192 23.88 32.31 1.93
CA THR A 192 24.99 33.24 2.10
C THR A 192 26.29 32.49 2.33
N ALA A 193 27.40 33.02 1.82
CA ALA A 193 28.75 32.48 1.99
C ALA A 193 29.76 33.62 2.13
N LYS A 194 31.02 33.29 2.42
CA LYS A 194 32.13 34.25 2.48
C LYS A 194 33.06 33.98 1.31
N ASN A 195 33.30 34.98 0.46
CA ASN A 195 34.22 34.86 -0.66
C ASN A 195 35.63 34.54 -0.11
N PRO A 196 36.23 33.40 -0.49
CA PRO A 196 37.50 32.96 0.08
C PRO A 196 38.70 33.82 -0.34
N LYS A 197 38.58 34.63 -1.40
CA LYS A 197 39.65 35.52 -1.87
C LYS A 197 39.59 36.92 -1.25
N THR A 198 38.38 37.43 -1.01
CA THR A 198 38.19 38.83 -0.55
C THR A 198 37.65 38.92 0.88
N GLY A 199 37.19 37.82 1.46
CA GLY A 199 36.55 37.79 2.77
C GLY A 199 35.15 38.43 2.82
N GLN A 200 34.62 38.88 1.69
CA GLN A 200 33.31 39.56 1.62
C GLN A 200 32.16 38.55 1.71
N LYS A 201 31.07 38.92 2.40
CA LYS A 201 29.84 38.12 2.41
C LYS A 201 29.16 38.21 1.04
N ILE A 202 28.70 37.08 0.53
CA ILE A 202 28.02 36.93 -0.74
C ILE A 202 26.70 36.18 -0.52
N ILE A 203 25.70 36.44 -1.36
CA ILE A 203 24.38 35.79 -1.35
C ILE A 203 24.09 35.18 -2.73
N TYR A 204 23.47 34.01 -2.75
CA TYR A 204 23.06 33.32 -3.97
C TYR A 204 21.69 33.81 -4.41
N ARG A 205 21.63 34.52 -5.55
CA ARG A 205 20.42 35.09 -6.16
C ARG A 205 20.42 34.92 -7.67
N ASN A 206 19.27 34.57 -8.23
CA ASN A 206 19.05 34.29 -9.65
C ASN A 206 20.09 33.31 -10.24
N GLY A 207 20.44 32.28 -9.47
CA GLY A 207 21.41 31.27 -9.91
C GLY A 207 22.89 31.69 -9.85
N GLN A 208 23.21 32.88 -9.30
CA GLN A 208 24.58 33.39 -9.19
C GLN A 208 24.91 33.93 -7.79
N TRP A 209 26.19 33.86 -7.40
CA TRP A 209 26.68 34.48 -6.18
C TRP A 209 26.91 35.98 -6.41
N GLN A 210 26.25 36.82 -5.62
CA GLN A 210 26.34 38.27 -5.66
C GLN A 210 26.88 38.79 -4.32
N PRO A 211 27.66 39.89 -4.29
CA PRO A 211 28.02 40.55 -3.04
C PRO A 211 26.76 40.90 -2.24
N MET A 212 26.80 40.67 -0.92
CA MET A 212 25.86 41.32 -0.02
C MET A 212 26.17 42.80 0.10
#